data_AF-A0A527P7I2-F1
#
_entry.id   AF-A0A527P7I2-F1
#
_cell.length_a   1.000
_cell.length_b   1.000
_cell.length_c   1.000
_cell.angle_alpha   90.00
_cell.angle_beta   90.00
_cell.angle_gamma   90.00
#
_symmetry.space_group_name_H-M   'P 1'
#
loop_
_entity.id
_entity.type
_entity.pdbx_description
1 polymer ?
#
loop_
_entity_poly.entity_id
_entity_poly.type
_entity_poly.pdbx_seq_one_letter_code
_entity_poly.pdbx_strand_id
1 'polypeptide(L)'
;MSAFNEIHGLQFAWFTPEDGVTKDIEAAFRSAIGLLPDQVQRQRPPATPVPIVVASATENGTQFKVQAVPGRVDLFVEPVSNDPRSFPAFTDFGIIPESLSKAKAFCHSTGSSTYRQSFIVRLAKRLPDATGFGDEFVRILGVQNNLSGASDLVFQMNKIVRLGQYDINRVLKWAAEVAQFQQISFSPAMPGQPSGSLVGLAHFVSYVMDINTVPSGRAFDAGGQISVLEKLASVVQRCAGFESLGDVK
;
A
#
# COMPACT_ATOMS: atom_id res chain seq x y z
N MET A 1 -21.85 3.52 1.61
CA MET A 1 -20.58 3.84 0.93
C MET A 1 -19.62 4.28 2.01
N SER A 2 -18.37 3.79 2.02
CA SER A 2 -17.38 4.18 3.04
C SER A 2 -17.11 5.69 2.99
N ALA A 3 -16.91 6.32 4.14
CA ALA A 3 -16.46 7.71 4.24
C ALA A 3 -15.10 7.96 3.56
N PHE A 4 -14.31 6.91 3.34
CA PHE A 4 -13.07 6.94 2.57
C PHE A 4 -13.36 6.48 1.14
N ASN A 5 -13.20 7.39 0.18
CA ASN A 5 -13.60 7.20 -1.22
C ASN A 5 -12.42 7.19 -2.20
N GLU A 6 -11.19 7.37 -1.72
CA GLU A 6 -9.98 7.29 -2.51
C GLU A 6 -9.12 6.12 -2.02
N ILE A 7 -8.59 5.31 -2.94
CA ILE A 7 -7.54 4.33 -2.66
C ILE A 7 -6.22 4.90 -3.19
N HIS A 8 -5.27 5.17 -2.29
CA HIS A 8 -3.97 5.74 -2.64
C HIS A 8 -2.92 4.69 -2.94
N GLY A 9 -3.16 3.43 -2.57
CA GLY A 9 -2.29 2.33 -2.92
C GLY A 9 -2.67 1.02 -2.24
N LEU A 10 -2.27 -0.06 -2.88
CA LEU A 10 -2.35 -1.42 -2.37
C LEU A 10 -0.95 -2.02 -2.36
N GLN A 11 -0.66 -2.81 -1.33
CA GLN A 11 0.60 -3.54 -1.23
C GLN A 11 0.35 -4.94 -0.68
N PHE A 12 0.92 -5.93 -1.34
CA PHE A 12 0.99 -7.30 -0.85
C PHE A 12 2.44 -7.59 -0.54
N ALA A 13 2.70 -8.18 0.63
CA ALA A 13 4.04 -8.53 1.05
C ALA A 13 4.12 -10.02 1.40
N TRP A 14 5.19 -10.67 0.96
CA TRP A 14 5.56 -12.04 1.30
C TRP A 14 6.91 -12.01 2.00
N PHE A 15 6.98 -12.61 3.18
CA PHE A 15 8.22 -12.81 3.90
C PHE A 15 8.67 -14.24 3.63
N THR A 16 9.69 -14.36 2.78
CA THR A 16 10.18 -15.63 2.25
C THR A 16 11.71 -15.64 2.25
N PRO A 17 12.37 -16.71 2.73
CA PRO A 17 13.82 -16.83 2.65
C PRO A 17 14.30 -17.24 1.25
N GLU A 18 13.39 -17.52 0.32
CA GLU A 18 13.73 -17.97 -1.03
C GLU A 18 14.08 -16.80 -1.96
N ASP A 19 15.14 -16.98 -2.74
CA ASP A 19 15.63 -15.97 -3.69
C ASP A 19 15.06 -16.13 -5.11
N GLY A 20 14.02 -16.94 -5.28
CA GLY A 20 13.44 -17.25 -6.60
C GLY A 20 13.08 -16.00 -7.40
N VAL A 21 12.38 -15.06 -6.76
CA VAL A 21 12.01 -13.77 -7.37
C VAL A 21 13.24 -12.91 -7.65
N THR A 22 14.24 -12.91 -6.76
CA THR A 22 15.46 -12.12 -6.96
C THR A 22 16.27 -12.60 -8.17
N LYS A 23 16.24 -13.90 -8.46
CA LYS A 23 16.89 -14.50 -9.63
C LYS A 23 16.20 -14.07 -10.93
N ASP A 24 14.88 -14.16 -10.98
CA ASP A 24 14.10 -13.87 -12.19
C ASP A 24 12.85 -13.01 -11.90
N ILE A 25 13.08 -11.73 -11.58
CA ILE A 25 12.00 -10.80 -11.24
C ILE A 25 11.10 -10.51 -12.45
N GLU A 26 11.63 -10.60 -13.66
CA GLU A 26 10.91 -10.29 -14.89
C GLU A 26 9.88 -11.38 -15.19
N ALA A 27 10.27 -12.65 -15.05
CA ALA A 27 9.33 -13.76 -15.14
C ALA A 27 8.27 -13.71 -14.03
N ALA A 28 8.67 -13.42 -12.78
CA ALA A 28 7.74 -13.28 -11.67
C ALA A 28 6.74 -12.14 -11.89
N PHE A 29 7.22 -10.98 -12.35
CA PHE A 29 6.39 -9.82 -12.71
C PHE A 29 5.41 -10.19 -13.83
N ARG A 30 5.91 -10.76 -14.93
CA ARG A 30 5.08 -11.15 -16.07
C ARG A 30 4.03 -12.19 -15.69
N SER A 31 4.39 -13.17 -14.86
CA SER A 31 3.48 -14.23 -14.42
C SER A 31 2.30 -13.69 -13.59
N ALA A 32 2.52 -12.65 -12.78
CA ALA A 32 1.47 -12.11 -11.92
C ALA A 32 0.70 -10.95 -12.54
N ILE A 33 1.40 -10.07 -13.26
CA ILE A 33 0.81 -8.85 -13.81
C ILE A 33 0.24 -9.09 -15.21
N GLY A 34 0.82 -10.02 -15.97
CA GLY A 34 0.47 -10.29 -17.37
C GLY A 34 1.19 -9.36 -18.37
N LEU A 35 2.09 -8.50 -17.90
CA LEU A 35 2.79 -7.49 -18.69
C LEU A 35 4.30 -7.76 -18.75
N LEU A 36 4.96 -7.19 -19.75
CA LEU A 36 6.42 -7.03 -19.69
C LEU A 36 6.75 -5.80 -18.83
N PRO A 37 7.80 -5.85 -17.99
CA PRO A 37 8.19 -4.68 -17.21
C PRO A 37 8.77 -3.60 -18.12
N ASP A 38 8.31 -2.36 -17.96
CA ASP A 38 8.87 -1.18 -18.64
C ASP A 38 10.25 -0.84 -18.08
N GLN A 39 10.45 -1.10 -16.79
CA GLN A 39 11.68 -0.82 -16.06
C GLN A 39 12.06 -2.00 -15.19
N VAL A 40 13.35 -2.33 -15.22
CA VAL A 40 13.98 -3.30 -14.33
C VAL A 40 15.22 -2.65 -13.73
N GLN A 41 15.27 -2.58 -12.41
CA GLN A 41 16.41 -2.03 -11.68
C GLN A 41 17.01 -3.11 -10.77
N ARG A 42 18.33 -3.28 -10.86
CA ARG A 42 19.09 -4.20 -10.00
C ARG A 42 20.18 -3.41 -9.30
N GLN A 43 20.01 -3.15 -8.01
CA GLN A 43 20.99 -2.45 -7.20
C GLN A 43 21.76 -3.45 -6.34
N ARG A 44 23.10 -3.32 -6.31
CA ARG A 44 24.00 -4.19 -5.55
C ARG A 44 25.03 -3.36 -4.78
N PRO A 45 25.66 -3.90 -3.73
CA PRO A 45 26.80 -3.25 -3.08
C PRO A 45 27.89 -2.87 -4.11
N PRO A 46 28.52 -1.69 -4.01
CA PRO A 46 28.43 -0.72 -2.91
C PRO A 46 27.28 0.31 -3.05
N ALA A 47 26.52 0.30 -4.14
CA ALA A 47 25.48 1.32 -4.39
C ALA A 47 24.32 1.26 -3.37
N THR A 48 24.12 0.11 -2.74
CA THR A 48 23.17 -0.12 -1.64
C THR A 48 23.74 -1.17 -0.68
N PRO A 49 23.52 -1.03 0.64
CA PRO A 49 23.98 -2.00 1.63
C PRO A 49 23.32 -3.39 1.46
N VAL A 50 22.13 -3.45 0.86
CA VAL A 50 21.37 -4.69 0.64
C VAL A 50 20.97 -4.78 -0.83
N PRO A 51 21.12 -5.93 -1.51
CA PRO A 51 20.66 -6.08 -2.89
C PRO A 51 19.15 -5.78 -3.00
N ILE A 52 18.78 -4.93 -3.95
CA ILE A 52 17.37 -4.61 -4.24
C ILE A 52 17.14 -4.86 -5.73
N VAL A 53 16.07 -5.58 -6.04
CA VAL A 53 15.64 -5.84 -7.41
C VAL A 53 14.21 -5.33 -7.56
N VAL A 54 13.96 -4.51 -8.58
CA VAL A 54 12.65 -3.91 -8.85
C VAL A 54 12.29 -4.15 -10.30
N ALA A 55 11.04 -4.52 -10.55
CA ALA A 55 10.43 -4.54 -11.87
C ALA A 55 9.09 -3.78 -11.82
N SER A 56 8.83 -2.92 -12.78
CA SER A 56 7.59 -2.14 -12.81
C SER A 56 7.11 -1.90 -14.23
N ALA A 57 5.79 -1.79 -14.39
CA ALA A 57 5.13 -1.33 -15.60
C ALA A 57 3.92 -0.46 -15.26
N THR A 58 3.52 0.39 -16.19
CA THR A 58 2.30 1.19 -16.06
C THR A 58 1.30 0.83 -17.14
N GLU A 59 0.08 0.48 -16.74
CA GLU A 59 -1.03 0.20 -17.66
C GLU A 59 -2.30 0.91 -17.19
N ASN A 60 -2.98 1.60 -18.10
CA ASN A 60 -4.29 2.23 -17.85
C ASN A 60 -4.38 3.08 -16.57
N GLY A 61 -3.34 3.87 -16.29
CA GLY A 61 -3.33 4.72 -15.09
C GLY A 61 -2.99 3.99 -13.77
N THR A 62 -2.53 2.74 -13.85
CA THR A 62 -2.07 1.95 -12.71
C THR A 62 -0.60 1.59 -12.88
N GLN A 63 0.22 1.91 -11.89
CA GLN A 63 1.57 1.40 -11.77
C GLN A 63 1.55 0.08 -10.99
N PHE A 64 2.11 -0.96 -11.59
CA PHE A 64 2.41 -2.22 -10.93
C PHE A 64 3.91 -2.27 -10.68
N LYS A 65 4.32 -2.63 -9.46
CA LYS A 65 5.73 -2.72 -9.09
C LYS A 65 5.97 -3.93 -8.20
N VAL A 66 6.85 -4.82 -8.64
CA VAL A 66 7.38 -5.90 -7.82
C VAL A 66 8.76 -5.48 -7.33
N GLN A 67 8.97 -5.56 -6.02
CA GLN A 67 10.25 -5.26 -5.39
C GLN A 67 10.66 -6.45 -4.52
N ALA A 68 11.89 -6.91 -4.71
CA ALA A 68 12.47 -8.00 -3.93
C ALA A 68 13.73 -7.50 -3.20
N VAL A 69 13.78 -7.81 -1.91
CA VAL A 69 14.95 -7.70 -1.04
C VAL A 69 15.15 -9.04 -0.33
N PRO A 70 16.35 -9.36 0.17
CA PRO A 70 16.56 -10.59 0.93
C PRO A 70 15.52 -10.75 2.05
N GLY A 71 14.79 -11.87 2.05
CA GLY A 71 13.77 -12.17 3.05
C GLY A 71 12.38 -11.60 2.80
N ARG A 72 12.18 -10.73 1.79
CA ARG A 72 10.90 -10.06 1.54
C ARG A 72 10.68 -9.69 0.08
N VAL A 73 9.48 -9.97 -0.40
CA VAL A 73 9.00 -9.56 -1.73
C VAL A 73 7.71 -8.79 -1.57
N ASP A 74 7.60 -7.68 -2.29
CA ASP A 74 6.44 -6.80 -2.28
C ASP A 74 5.87 -6.65 -3.70
N LEU A 75 4.55 -6.68 -3.81
CA LEU A 75 3.79 -6.25 -4.97
C LEU A 75 3.02 -4.98 -4.60
N PHE A 76 3.32 -3.89 -5.28
CA PHE A 76 2.62 -2.61 -5.17
C PHE A 76 1.69 -2.42 -6.36
N VAL A 77 0.51 -1.90 -6.07
CA VAL A 77 -0.46 -1.42 -7.07
C VAL A 77 -0.84 0.00 -6.69
N GLU A 78 -0.38 0.96 -7.48
CA GLU A 78 -0.43 2.38 -7.16
C GLU A 78 -1.08 3.14 -8.33
N PRO A 79 -1.98 4.09 -8.06
CA PRO A 79 -2.54 4.93 -9.11
C PRO A 79 -1.45 5.86 -9.65
N VAL A 80 -1.52 6.21 -10.94
CA VAL A 80 -0.69 7.27 -11.53
C VAL A 80 -1.56 8.40 -12.04
N SER A 81 -1.05 9.63 -11.95
CA SER A 81 -1.71 10.83 -12.46
C SER A 81 -0.76 11.53 -13.43
N ASN A 82 -1.28 11.89 -14.60
CA ASN A 82 -0.61 12.79 -15.53
C ASN A 82 -0.93 14.27 -15.24
N ASP A 83 -1.90 14.56 -14.35
CA ASP A 83 -2.18 15.92 -13.90
C ASP A 83 -1.25 16.25 -12.72
N PRO A 84 -0.33 17.23 -12.88
CA PRO A 84 0.61 17.61 -11.82
C PRO A 84 -0.06 18.30 -10.63
N ARG A 85 -1.37 18.61 -10.70
CA ARG A 85 -2.13 19.24 -9.62
C ARG A 85 -3.04 18.27 -8.87
N SER A 86 -3.07 17.01 -9.28
CA SER A 86 -3.95 16.00 -8.70
C SER A 86 -3.14 14.93 -7.96
N PHE A 87 -3.61 14.55 -6.77
CA PHE A 87 -3.07 13.39 -6.08
C PHE A 87 -3.62 12.13 -6.75
N PRO A 88 -2.75 11.17 -7.17
CA PRO A 88 -3.23 9.96 -7.81
C PRO A 88 -4.03 9.11 -6.81
N ALA A 89 -5.22 8.70 -7.23
CA ALA A 89 -6.12 7.86 -6.44
C ALA A 89 -6.95 6.97 -7.36
N PHE A 90 -7.23 5.74 -6.93
CA PHE A 90 -8.34 4.98 -7.50
C PHE A 90 -9.64 5.41 -6.83
N THR A 91 -10.67 5.67 -7.64
CA THR A 91 -12.04 5.92 -7.17
C THR A 91 -12.92 4.67 -7.30
N ASP A 92 -12.52 3.72 -8.14
CA ASP A 92 -13.17 2.41 -8.25
C ASP A 92 -12.55 1.41 -7.28
N PHE A 93 -13.36 0.93 -6.33
CA PHE A 93 -12.95 -0.09 -5.35
C PHE A 93 -12.82 -1.50 -5.96
N GLY A 94 -13.24 -1.69 -7.22
CA GLY A 94 -12.99 -2.89 -8.02
C GLY A 94 -11.50 -3.22 -8.19
N ILE A 95 -10.62 -2.24 -8.01
CA ILE A 95 -9.16 -2.45 -8.04
C ILE A 95 -8.67 -3.40 -6.94
N ILE A 96 -9.37 -3.49 -5.80
CA ILE A 96 -9.02 -4.38 -4.68
C ILE A 96 -9.12 -5.87 -5.09
N PRO A 97 -10.29 -6.38 -5.53
CA PRO A 97 -10.40 -7.77 -5.99
C PRO A 97 -9.57 -8.06 -7.25
N GLU A 98 -9.38 -7.09 -8.15
CA GLU A 98 -8.48 -7.25 -9.30
C GLU A 98 -7.03 -7.47 -8.86
N SER A 99 -6.52 -6.59 -7.99
CA SER A 99 -5.15 -6.67 -7.47
C SER A 99 -4.93 -7.92 -6.64
N LEU A 100 -5.95 -8.36 -5.88
CA LEU A 100 -5.92 -9.63 -5.15
C LEU A 100 -5.73 -10.82 -6.11
N SER A 101 -6.37 -10.79 -7.28
CA SER A 101 -6.21 -11.86 -8.29
C SER A 101 -4.77 -11.92 -8.82
N LYS A 102 -4.16 -10.76 -9.07
CA LYS A 102 -2.73 -10.67 -9.45
C LYS A 102 -1.80 -11.17 -8.32
N ALA A 103 -2.09 -10.81 -7.07
CA ALA A 103 -1.34 -11.27 -5.91
C ALA A 103 -1.45 -12.80 -5.71
N LYS A 104 -2.62 -13.40 -5.95
CA LYS A 104 -2.78 -14.86 -5.92
C LYS A 104 -1.93 -15.55 -6.99
N ALA A 105 -1.92 -15.02 -8.22
CA ALA A 105 -1.04 -15.53 -9.27
C ALA A 105 0.45 -15.43 -8.87
N PHE A 106 0.84 -14.35 -8.20
CA PHE A 106 2.22 -14.13 -7.73
C PHE A 106 2.67 -15.14 -6.66
N CYS A 107 1.76 -15.77 -5.91
CA CYS A 107 2.12 -16.76 -4.89
C CYS A 107 2.96 -17.91 -5.46
N HIS A 108 2.76 -18.27 -6.72
CA HIS A 108 3.56 -19.29 -7.42
C HIS A 108 5.02 -18.89 -7.64
N SER A 109 5.34 -17.60 -7.62
CA SER A 109 6.70 -17.08 -7.82
C SER A 109 7.49 -16.89 -6.52
N THR A 110 6.80 -16.81 -5.37
CA THR A 110 7.45 -16.52 -4.07
C THR A 110 8.00 -17.74 -3.33
N GLY A 111 7.80 -18.94 -3.90
CA GLY A 111 8.31 -20.19 -3.35
C GLY A 111 7.35 -20.91 -2.41
N SER A 112 7.87 -21.87 -1.66
CA SER A 112 7.12 -22.71 -0.71
C SER A 112 7.44 -22.44 0.76
N SER A 113 8.40 -21.54 1.01
CA SER A 113 8.93 -21.24 2.34
C SER A 113 8.42 -19.90 2.91
N THR A 114 7.36 -19.32 2.33
CA THR A 114 6.77 -18.08 2.84
C THR A 114 6.18 -18.30 4.23
N TYR A 115 6.64 -17.57 5.24
CA TYR A 115 6.20 -17.77 6.63
C TYR A 115 5.30 -16.64 7.17
N ARG A 116 5.20 -15.54 6.43
CA ARG A 116 4.31 -14.41 6.75
C ARG A 116 3.84 -13.73 5.48
N GLN A 117 2.61 -13.24 5.48
CA GLN A 117 2.04 -12.42 4.41
C GLN A 117 1.32 -11.22 4.99
N SER A 118 1.35 -10.12 4.25
CA SER A 118 0.61 -8.90 4.55
C SER A 118 -0.20 -8.45 3.34
N PHE A 119 -1.38 -7.89 3.61
CA PHE A 119 -2.13 -7.10 2.65
C PHE A 119 -2.36 -5.72 3.28
N ILE A 120 -1.71 -4.72 2.69
CA ILE A 120 -1.79 -3.32 3.09
C ILE A 120 -2.65 -2.56 2.09
N VAL A 121 -3.58 -1.77 2.60
CA VAL A 121 -4.43 -0.88 1.80
C VAL A 121 -4.41 0.50 2.44
N ARG A 122 -4.15 1.53 1.62
CA ARG A 122 -4.24 2.92 2.03
C ARG A 122 -5.47 3.55 1.40
N LEU A 123 -6.46 3.84 2.24
CA LEU A 123 -7.62 4.64 1.88
C LEU A 123 -7.39 6.09 2.29
N ALA A 124 -8.11 7.01 1.67
CA ALA A 124 -8.13 8.40 2.07
C ALA A 124 -9.51 9.02 1.91
N LYS A 125 -9.78 9.98 2.79
CA LYS A 125 -10.87 10.94 2.67
C LYS A 125 -10.25 12.30 2.42
N ARG A 126 -10.53 12.87 1.25
CA ARG A 126 -10.09 14.22 0.91
C ARG A 126 -10.94 15.24 1.66
N LEU A 127 -10.27 16.24 2.24
CA LEU A 127 -10.89 17.39 2.87
C LEU A 127 -10.58 18.66 2.06
N PRO A 128 -11.45 19.69 2.11
CA PRO A 128 -11.19 20.96 1.44
C PRO A 128 -9.91 21.65 1.95
N ASP A 129 -9.68 21.60 3.27
CA ASP A 129 -8.56 22.25 3.95
C ASP A 129 -8.18 21.51 5.25
N ALA A 130 -7.09 21.95 5.88
CA ALA A 130 -6.57 21.36 7.11
C ALA A 130 -7.45 21.61 8.36
N THR A 131 -8.38 22.56 8.33
CA THR A 131 -9.22 22.87 9.50
C THR A 131 -10.21 21.73 9.79
N GLY A 132 -10.57 20.95 8.78
CA GLY A 132 -11.45 19.78 8.92
C GLY A 132 -10.81 18.53 9.56
N PHE A 133 -9.49 18.50 9.80
CA PHE A 133 -8.84 17.32 10.37
C PHE A 133 -9.35 16.97 11.77
N GLY A 134 -9.51 17.97 12.63
CA GLY A 134 -9.98 17.79 14.00
C GLY A 134 -11.37 17.14 14.05
N ASP A 135 -12.31 17.67 13.28
CA ASP A 135 -13.69 17.19 13.22
C ASP A 135 -13.77 15.74 12.71
N GLU A 136 -12.96 15.43 11.70
CA GLU A 136 -12.90 14.07 11.16
C GLU A 136 -12.30 13.08 12.17
N PHE A 137 -11.29 13.48 12.94
CA PHE A 137 -10.73 12.65 14.01
C PHE A 137 -11.69 12.48 15.19
N VAL A 138 -12.43 13.52 15.57
CA VAL A 138 -13.50 13.43 16.57
C VAL A 138 -14.54 12.39 16.15
N ARG A 139 -14.94 12.41 14.87
CA ARG A 139 -15.86 11.44 14.28
C ARG A 139 -15.30 10.01 14.30
N ILE A 140 -14.04 9.83 13.87
CA ILE A 140 -13.37 8.52 13.84
C ILE A 140 -13.22 7.96 15.26
N LEU A 141 -12.76 8.76 16.20
CA LEU A 141 -12.48 8.32 17.56
C LEU A 141 -13.75 8.17 18.41
N GLY A 142 -14.85 8.83 18.03
CA GLY A 142 -16.10 8.85 18.79
C GLY A 142 -15.96 9.57 20.14
N VAL A 143 -15.05 10.53 20.24
CA VAL A 143 -14.76 11.29 21.48
C VAL A 143 -15.48 12.63 21.46
N GLN A 144 -15.64 13.26 22.63
CA GLN A 144 -16.24 14.60 22.75
C GLN A 144 -15.19 15.71 22.91
N ASN A 145 -13.91 15.39 22.77
CA ASN A 145 -12.82 16.34 22.89
C ASN A 145 -12.78 17.27 21.68
N ASN A 146 -12.57 18.57 21.91
CA ASN A 146 -12.34 19.52 20.84
C ASN A 146 -10.91 19.34 20.28
N LEU A 147 -10.81 18.84 19.05
CA LEU A 147 -9.55 18.69 18.30
C LEU A 147 -9.40 19.73 17.18
N SER A 148 -10.25 20.77 17.16
CA SER A 148 -10.21 21.82 16.14
C SER A 148 -8.84 22.51 16.13
N GLY A 149 -8.31 22.75 14.93
CA GLY A 149 -7.01 23.38 14.72
C GLY A 149 -5.80 22.45 14.86
N ALA A 150 -5.97 21.18 15.22
CA ALA A 150 -4.87 20.22 15.20
C ALA A 150 -4.55 19.76 13.76
N SER A 151 -3.29 19.90 13.34
CA SER A 151 -2.82 19.51 11.99
C SER A 151 -2.13 18.14 11.94
N ASP A 152 -1.58 17.68 13.06
CA ASP A 152 -0.66 16.54 13.12
C ASP A 152 -1.29 15.36 13.88
N LEU A 153 -2.55 15.07 13.59
CA LEU A 153 -3.32 14.02 14.26
C LEU A 153 -2.94 12.65 13.69
N VAL A 154 -2.53 11.74 14.57
CA VAL A 154 -2.27 10.34 14.22
C VAL A 154 -2.84 9.45 15.32
N PHE A 155 -3.63 8.47 14.91
CA PHE A 155 -4.12 7.43 15.79
C PHE A 155 -3.83 6.07 15.17
N GLN A 156 -3.28 5.15 15.96
CA GLN A 156 -3.01 3.80 15.52
C GLN A 156 -3.47 2.81 16.59
N MET A 157 -4.10 1.73 16.14
CA MET A 157 -4.40 0.59 16.97
C MET A 157 -3.84 -0.69 16.36
N ASN A 158 -3.51 -1.64 17.23
CA ASN A 158 -3.08 -2.96 16.84
C ASN A 158 -3.93 -4.01 17.56
N LYS A 159 -4.59 -4.90 16.81
CA LYS A 159 -5.46 -5.94 17.39
C LYS A 159 -5.26 -7.26 16.65
N ILE A 160 -4.89 -8.30 17.40
CA ILE A 160 -4.83 -9.68 16.90
C ILE A 160 -6.23 -10.28 16.91
N VAL A 161 -6.59 -10.98 15.83
CA VAL A 161 -7.82 -11.77 15.72
C VAL A 161 -7.53 -13.17 15.19
N ARG A 162 -8.25 -14.16 15.72
CA ARG A 162 -8.18 -15.54 15.23
C ARG A 162 -9.11 -15.72 14.03
N LEU A 163 -8.59 -16.21 12.90
CA LEU A 163 -9.37 -16.51 11.71
C LEU A 163 -9.11 -17.94 11.19
N GLY A 164 -9.91 -18.88 11.70
CA GLY A 164 -9.68 -20.31 11.53
C GLY A 164 -8.38 -20.73 12.22
N GLN A 165 -7.42 -21.24 11.45
CA GLN A 165 -6.12 -21.68 11.97
C GLN A 165 -5.03 -20.59 12.08
N TYR A 166 -5.31 -19.36 11.66
CA TYR A 166 -4.33 -18.29 11.64
C TYR A 166 -4.67 -17.20 12.66
N ASP A 167 -3.63 -16.64 13.27
CA ASP A 167 -3.71 -15.37 13.97
C ASP A 167 -3.37 -14.26 12.97
N ILE A 168 -4.28 -13.31 12.84
CA ILE A 168 -4.16 -12.16 11.95
C ILE A 168 -3.98 -10.92 12.82
N ASN A 169 -2.89 -10.21 12.61
CA ASN A 169 -2.63 -8.93 13.20
C ASN A 169 -3.26 -7.83 12.35
N ARG A 170 -4.12 -7.00 12.95
CA ARG A 170 -4.74 -5.83 12.30
C ARG A 170 -4.09 -4.58 12.85
N VAL A 171 -3.22 -3.95 12.06
CA VAL A 171 -2.71 -2.61 12.34
C VAL A 171 -3.55 -1.62 11.56
N LEU A 172 -4.32 -0.81 12.27
CA LEU A 172 -5.21 0.20 11.71
C LEU A 172 -4.70 1.57 12.11
N LYS A 173 -4.39 2.42 11.14
CA LYS A 173 -3.82 3.75 11.37
C LYS A 173 -4.62 4.81 10.63
N TRP A 174 -5.05 5.83 11.36
CA TRP A 174 -5.61 7.05 10.80
C TRP A 174 -4.60 8.18 10.98
N ALA A 175 -4.40 9.00 9.96
CA ALA A 175 -3.48 10.14 10.01
C ALA A 175 -4.04 11.32 9.23
N ALA A 176 -3.93 12.52 9.80
CA ALA A 176 -4.06 13.77 9.06
C ALA A 176 -2.80 13.96 8.22
N GLU A 177 -2.99 14.26 6.93
CA GLU A 177 -1.90 14.34 5.96
C GLU A 177 -2.11 15.53 5.02
N VAL A 178 -1.02 16.25 4.75
CA VAL A 178 -0.99 17.29 3.73
C VAL A 178 -0.03 16.83 2.62
N ALA A 179 -0.57 16.59 1.43
CA ALA A 179 0.23 16.31 0.25
C ALA A 179 0.54 17.62 -0.49
N GLN A 180 1.81 17.80 -0.86
CA GLN A 180 2.27 18.94 -1.64
C GLN A 180 2.61 18.48 -3.06
N PHE A 181 2.08 19.16 -4.07
CA PHE A 181 2.47 18.93 -5.46
C PHE A 181 3.51 19.95 -5.86
N GLN A 182 4.69 19.48 -6.23
CA GLN A 182 5.79 20.33 -6.67
C GLN A 182 6.07 20.05 -8.15
N GLN A 183 6.08 21.09 -8.97
CA GLN A 183 6.57 21.01 -10.34
C GLN A 183 8.04 21.36 -10.34
N ILE A 184 8.87 20.42 -10.78
CA ILE A 184 10.31 20.64 -10.93
C ILE A 184 10.58 20.96 -12.40
N SER A 185 11.18 22.11 -12.66
CA SER A 185 11.63 22.53 -13.98
C SER A 185 13.15 22.66 -14.01
N PHE A 186 13.74 22.32 -15.15
CA PHE A 186 15.15 22.53 -15.42
C PHE A 186 15.28 23.69 -16.39
N SER A 187 15.81 24.81 -15.92
CA SER A 187 16.01 25.99 -16.76
C SER A 187 17.25 25.81 -17.64
N PRO A 188 17.16 26.05 -18.96
CA PRO A 188 18.34 26.09 -19.83
C PRO A 188 19.35 27.18 -19.43
N ALA A 189 18.90 28.22 -18.73
CA ALA A 189 19.75 29.35 -18.33
C ALA A 189 20.66 29.04 -17.12
N MET A 190 20.33 28.02 -16.32
CA MET A 190 21.18 27.53 -15.23
C MET A 190 21.26 26.00 -15.29
N PRO A 191 22.14 25.46 -16.16
CA PRO A 191 22.29 24.02 -16.32
C PRO A 191 22.59 23.34 -14.98
N GLY A 192 21.78 22.35 -14.62
CA GLY A 192 22.00 21.51 -13.43
C GLY A 192 21.37 21.99 -12.13
N GLN A 193 20.72 23.17 -12.08
CA GLN A 193 19.92 23.56 -10.91
C GLN A 193 18.42 23.35 -11.18
N PRO A 194 17.77 22.38 -10.50
CA PRO A 194 16.31 22.28 -10.53
C PRO A 194 15.69 23.47 -9.81
N SER A 195 14.69 24.12 -10.44
CA SER A 195 13.78 25.03 -9.77
C SER A 195 12.46 24.32 -9.52
N GLY A 196 12.02 24.29 -8.26
CA GLY A 196 10.73 23.73 -7.86
C GLY A 196 9.73 24.84 -7.57
N SER A 197 8.49 24.69 -8.02
CA SER A 197 7.35 25.51 -7.59
C SER A 197 6.25 24.64 -7.00
N LEU A 198 5.62 25.11 -5.93
CA LEU A 198 4.41 24.48 -5.39
C LEU A 198 3.26 24.76 -6.36
N VAL A 199 2.68 23.70 -6.92
CA VAL A 199 1.58 23.78 -7.89
C VAL A 199 0.24 23.32 -7.33
N GLY A 200 0.23 22.78 -6.11
CA GLY A 200 -1.00 22.58 -5.35
C GLY A 200 -0.79 21.90 -4.00
N LEU A 201 -1.89 21.77 -3.28
CA LEU A 201 -1.98 21.12 -1.97
C LEU A 201 -3.21 20.21 -1.95
N ALA A 202 -3.13 19.12 -1.20
CA ALA A 202 -4.28 18.29 -0.87
C ALA A 202 -4.24 17.90 0.61
N HIS A 203 -5.42 17.88 1.22
CA HIS A 203 -5.60 17.59 2.63
C HIS A 203 -6.37 16.28 2.75
N PHE A 204 -5.83 15.33 3.51
CA PHE A 204 -6.41 14.00 3.66
C PHE A 204 -6.49 13.60 5.13
N VAL A 205 -7.52 12.84 5.45
CA VAL A 205 -7.41 11.85 6.51
C VAL A 205 -7.17 10.51 5.84
N SER A 206 -5.97 9.96 6.01
CA SER A 206 -5.63 8.63 5.51
C SER A 206 -6.06 7.56 6.51
N TYR A 207 -6.41 6.39 5.99
CA TYR A 207 -6.70 5.19 6.75
C TYR A 207 -5.90 4.03 6.16
N VAL A 208 -4.84 3.66 6.84
CA VAL A 208 -3.96 2.55 6.47
C VAL A 208 -4.38 1.31 7.24
N MET A 209 -4.70 0.26 6.48
CA MET A 209 -4.98 -1.08 6.99
C MET A 209 -3.78 -1.96 6.66
N ASP A 210 -2.91 -2.28 7.62
CA ASP A 210 -1.87 -3.29 7.48
C ASP A 210 -2.34 -4.58 8.18
N ILE A 211 -2.87 -5.49 7.36
CA ILE A 211 -3.44 -6.76 7.81
C ILE A 211 -2.44 -7.86 7.46
N ASN A 212 -1.88 -8.50 8.48
CA ASN A 212 -0.80 -9.46 8.28
C ASN A 212 -0.93 -10.69 9.18
N THR A 213 -0.37 -11.81 8.72
CA THR A 213 -0.31 -13.01 9.56
C THR A 213 0.69 -12.83 10.69
N VAL A 214 0.37 -13.38 11.86
CA VAL A 214 1.33 -13.54 12.95
C VAL A 214 2.22 -14.75 12.63
N PRO A 215 3.55 -14.64 12.74
CA PRO A 215 4.46 -15.77 12.53
C PRO A 215 4.09 -16.96 13.42
N SER A 216 3.81 -18.11 12.80
CA SER A 216 3.40 -19.34 13.49
C SER A 216 4.46 -20.44 13.48
N GLY A 217 5.63 -20.17 12.91
CA GLY A 217 6.68 -21.16 12.66
C GLY A 217 6.39 -22.12 11.49
N ARG A 218 5.23 -21.97 10.82
CA ARG A 218 4.88 -22.75 9.64
C ARG A 218 5.09 -21.94 8.37
N ALA A 219 5.67 -22.58 7.36
CA ALA A 219 5.72 -22.05 6.01
C ALA A 219 4.43 -22.37 5.23
N PHE A 220 4.18 -21.58 4.19
CA PHE A 220 3.06 -21.70 3.28
C PHE A 220 3.58 -22.01 1.87
N ASP A 221 3.12 -23.12 1.32
CA ASP A 221 3.21 -23.37 -0.10
C ASP A 221 2.28 -22.42 -0.88
N ALA A 222 2.33 -22.45 -2.22
CA ALA A 222 1.52 -21.54 -3.04
C ALA A 222 0.01 -21.64 -2.73
N GLY A 223 -0.52 -22.86 -2.49
CA GLY A 223 -1.92 -23.07 -2.14
C GLY A 223 -2.27 -22.47 -0.77
N GLY A 224 -1.42 -22.69 0.24
CA GLY A 224 -1.55 -22.10 1.56
C GLY A 224 -1.47 -20.57 1.53
N GLN A 225 -0.58 -20.01 0.71
CA GLN A 225 -0.44 -18.57 0.53
C GLN A 225 -1.70 -17.95 -0.07
N ILE A 226 -2.30 -18.59 -1.08
CA ILE A 226 -3.56 -18.13 -1.69
C ILE A 226 -4.68 -18.13 -0.65
N SER A 227 -4.81 -19.19 0.14
CA SER A 227 -5.81 -19.29 1.21
C SER A 227 -5.61 -18.21 2.29
N VAL A 228 -4.36 -17.89 2.63
CA VAL A 228 -4.03 -16.79 3.54
C VAL A 228 -4.43 -15.44 2.93
N LEU A 229 -4.09 -15.17 1.66
CA LEU A 229 -4.47 -13.91 1.01
C LEU A 229 -5.99 -13.69 0.97
N GLU A 230 -6.78 -14.73 0.72
CA GLU A 230 -8.25 -14.65 0.77
C GLU A 230 -8.75 -14.25 2.16
N LYS A 231 -8.13 -14.81 3.20
CA LYS A 231 -8.41 -14.45 4.58
C LYS A 231 -8.03 -13.01 4.89
N LEU A 232 -6.84 -12.56 4.49
CA LEU A 232 -6.43 -11.16 4.65
C LEU A 232 -7.39 -10.22 3.91
N ALA A 233 -7.77 -10.56 2.68
CA ALA A 233 -8.73 -9.79 1.88
C ALA A 233 -10.10 -9.70 2.55
N SER A 234 -10.61 -10.79 3.15
CA SER A 234 -11.88 -10.74 3.89
C SER A 234 -11.82 -9.80 5.10
N VAL A 235 -10.66 -9.69 5.76
CA VAL A 235 -10.44 -8.76 6.86
C VAL A 235 -10.35 -7.33 6.34
N VAL A 236 -9.61 -7.10 5.26
CA VAL A 236 -9.52 -5.80 4.58
C VAL A 236 -10.91 -5.30 4.16
N GLN A 237 -11.73 -6.14 3.54
CA GLN A 237 -13.10 -5.79 3.13
C GLN A 237 -13.97 -5.36 4.32
N ARG A 238 -13.88 -6.06 5.46
CA ARG A 238 -14.58 -5.65 6.68
C ARG A 238 -14.04 -4.32 7.22
N CYS A 239 -12.72 -4.17 7.28
CA CYS A 239 -12.07 -2.97 7.79
C CYS A 239 -12.30 -1.74 6.90
N ALA A 240 -12.44 -1.90 5.58
CA ALA A 240 -12.71 -0.81 4.65
C ALA A 240 -14.10 -0.17 4.87
N GLY A 241 -15.03 -0.92 5.48
CA GLY A 241 -16.33 -0.42 5.91
C GLY A 241 -16.31 0.30 7.26
N PHE A 242 -15.16 0.39 7.94
CA PHE A 242 -15.07 1.09 9.23
C PHE A 242 -15.08 2.59 9.01
N GLU A 243 -15.96 3.28 9.70
CA GLU A 243 -16.05 4.74 9.70
C GLU A 243 -15.59 5.33 11.04
N SER A 244 -15.59 4.52 12.10
CA SER A 244 -15.21 4.90 13.46
C SER A 244 -14.55 3.74 14.21
N LEU A 245 -13.92 4.05 15.34
CA LEU A 245 -13.41 3.06 16.29
C LEU A 245 -14.51 2.14 16.82
N GLY A 246 -15.75 2.61 16.90
CA GLY A 246 -16.90 1.80 17.35
C GLY A 246 -17.18 0.60 16.44
N ASP A 247 -16.72 0.64 15.19
CA ASP A 247 -16.88 -0.44 14.22
C ASP A 247 -15.87 -1.57 14.43
N VAL A 248 -14.81 -1.33 15.22
CA VAL A 248 -13.71 -2.28 15.46
C VAL A 248 -14.11 -3.31 16.51
N LYS A 249 -15.00 -4.23 16.12
CA LYS A 249 -15.35 -5.40 16.93
C LYS A 249 -14.25 -6.48 16.88
#